data_AF-W2SHJ2-F1
#
_entry.id   AF-W2SHJ2-F1
#
_cell.length_a   1.000
_cell.length_b   1.000
_cell.length_c   1.000
_cell.angle_alpha   90.00
_cell.angle_beta   90.00
_cell.angle_gamma   90.00
#
_symmetry.space_group_name_H-M   'P 1'
#
loop_
_entity.id
_entity.type
_entity.pdbx_description
1 polymer ?
#
loop_
_entity_poly.entity_id
_entity_poly.type
_entity_poly.pdbx_seq_one_letter_code
_entity_poly.pdbx_strand_id
1 'polypeptide(L)'
;MFFSQQLDAYANAAKLIHESEQLRLILQAILALLNHLNGSSMAEKVVGGFCTSQLTEICAAQITGGASVLQTVAAFIHDRAPYATDVVDLVDPLTTAAKAPFLSIYDSLLHLDEGNQRVQLELEQLDFEHPVLAVRLNEMRRRLEEIAEKLIRVKDQVLAMLSYMGEALPRTEAEFRPEVYLLKLCDFLSSLRLHNELDVEVEN
;
A
#
# COMPACT_ATOMS: atom_id res chain seq x y z
N MET A 1 -3.70 20.45 8.08
CA MET A 1 -4.32 20.01 6.80
C MET A 1 -3.48 18.96 6.08
N PHE A 2 -2.14 19.10 6.06
CA PHE A 2 -1.21 18.18 5.41
C PHE A 2 -1.28 16.71 5.90
N PHE A 3 -1.23 16.44 7.21
CA PHE A 3 -1.32 15.08 7.74
C PHE A 3 -2.63 14.37 7.38
N SER A 4 -3.75 15.10 7.44
CA SER A 4 -5.05 14.55 7.07
C SER A 4 -5.05 14.01 5.64
N GLN A 5 -4.48 14.78 4.69
CA GLN A 5 -4.42 14.39 3.28
C GLN A 5 -3.49 13.19 3.06
N GLN A 6 -2.35 13.13 3.77
CA GLN A 6 -1.46 11.98 3.70
C GLN A 6 -2.14 10.70 4.23
N LEU A 7 -2.87 10.81 5.34
CA LEU A 7 -3.66 9.71 5.88
C LEU A 7 -4.80 9.29 4.96
N ASP A 8 -5.47 10.26 4.31
CA ASP A 8 -6.49 9.98 3.29
C ASP A 8 -5.90 9.23 2.09
N ALA A 9 -4.68 9.57 1.67
CA ALA A 9 -4.00 8.88 0.59
C ALA A 9 -3.74 7.40 0.93
N TYR A 10 -3.26 7.10 2.16
CA TYR A 10 -3.09 5.72 2.62
C TYR A 10 -4.42 4.96 2.72
N ALA A 11 -5.46 5.57 3.28
CA ALA A 11 -6.79 4.95 3.36
C ALA A 11 -7.36 4.65 1.97
N ASN A 12 -7.22 5.59 1.03
CA ASN A 12 -7.65 5.41 -0.34
C ASN A 12 -6.86 4.30 -1.05
N ALA A 13 -5.53 4.29 -0.92
CA ALA A 13 -4.70 3.23 -1.50
C ALA A 13 -5.06 1.85 -0.95
N ALA A 14 -5.22 1.71 0.37
CA ALA A 14 -5.62 0.46 1.00
C ALA A 14 -6.98 -0.03 0.48
N LYS A 15 -7.96 0.87 0.37
CA LYS A 15 -9.29 0.58 -0.17
C LYS A 15 -9.22 0.12 -1.63
N LEU A 16 -8.53 0.87 -2.48
CA LEU A 16 -8.41 0.56 -3.92
C LEU A 16 -7.74 -0.80 -4.15
N ILE A 17 -6.70 -1.13 -3.38
CA ILE A 17 -6.06 -2.45 -3.44
C ILE A 17 -7.04 -3.55 -3.04
N HIS A 18 -7.76 -3.36 -1.93
CA HIS A 18 -8.66 -4.38 -1.40
C HIS A 18 -9.88 -4.63 -2.29
N GLU A 19 -10.38 -3.59 -2.97
CA GLU A 19 -11.58 -3.65 -3.80
C GLU A 19 -11.29 -3.96 -5.28
N SER A 20 -10.03 -3.92 -5.72
CA SER A 20 -9.68 -4.13 -7.13
C SER A 20 -9.94 -5.56 -7.59
N GLU A 21 -10.92 -5.72 -8.48
CA GLU A 21 -11.21 -6.99 -9.14
C GLU A 21 -10.11 -7.38 -10.12
N GLN A 22 -9.54 -6.40 -10.82
CA GLN A 22 -8.45 -6.57 -11.77
C GLN A 22 -7.21 -7.13 -11.08
N LEU A 23 -6.78 -6.51 -9.96
CA LEU A 23 -5.63 -6.99 -9.19
C LEU A 23 -5.85 -8.41 -8.70
N ARG A 24 -7.04 -8.71 -8.16
CA ARG A 24 -7.39 -10.05 -7.70
C ARG A 24 -7.34 -11.09 -8.84
N LEU A 25 -7.85 -10.76 -10.02
CA LEU A 25 -7.78 -11.64 -11.18
C LEU A 25 -6.32 -11.93 -11.58
N ILE A 26 -5.48 -10.90 -11.61
CA ILE A 26 -4.06 -11.02 -11.94
C ILE A 26 -3.33 -11.93 -10.94
N LEU A 27 -3.57 -11.72 -9.65
CA LEU A 27 -2.99 -12.56 -8.59
C LEU A 27 -3.47 -14.01 -8.67
N GLN A 28 -4.74 -14.23 -9.00
CA GLN A 28 -5.30 -15.57 -9.22
C GLN A 28 -4.70 -16.26 -10.45
N ALA A 29 -4.48 -15.52 -11.54
CA ALA A 29 -3.82 -16.04 -12.74
C ALA A 29 -2.37 -16.47 -12.43
N ILE A 30 -1.63 -15.64 -11.68
CA ILE A 30 -0.28 -15.98 -11.20
C ILE A 30 -0.31 -17.24 -10.34
N LEU A 31 -1.22 -17.33 -9.36
CA LEU A 31 -1.34 -18.49 -8.48
C LEU A 31 -1.67 -19.77 -9.26
N ALA A 32 -2.57 -19.69 -10.25
CA ALA A 32 -2.93 -20.81 -11.10
C ALA A 32 -1.74 -21.29 -11.94
N LEU A 33 -0.97 -20.37 -12.52
CA LEU A 33 0.26 -20.69 -13.25
C LEU A 33 1.30 -21.34 -12.33
N LEU A 34 1.54 -20.78 -11.14
CA LEU A 34 2.47 -21.37 -10.17
C LEU A 34 2.08 -22.80 -9.78
N ASN A 35 0.80 -23.03 -9.48
CA ASN A 35 0.31 -24.37 -9.14
C ASN A 35 0.39 -25.34 -10.32
N HIS A 36 0.19 -24.86 -11.55
CA HIS A 36 0.35 -25.69 -12.74
C HIS A 36 1.81 -26.10 -12.97
N LEU A 37 2.75 -25.16 -12.79
CA LEU A 37 4.19 -25.42 -12.94
C LEU A 37 4.72 -26.38 -11.87
N ASN A 38 4.29 -26.22 -10.62
CA ASN A 38 4.70 -27.08 -9.50
C ASN A 38 3.96 -28.43 -9.49
N GLY A 39 2.72 -28.49 -10.00
CA GLY A 39 1.86 -29.69 -9.95
C GLY A 39 2.26 -30.86 -10.85
N SER A 40 3.46 -30.86 -11.43
CA SER A 40 3.95 -31.94 -12.29
C SER A 40 4.44 -33.18 -11.52
N SER A 41 4.56 -33.10 -10.18
CA SER A 41 4.79 -34.25 -9.31
C SER A 41 3.57 -34.52 -8.40
N MET A 42 3.07 -35.76 -8.36
CA MET A 42 1.92 -36.20 -7.54
C MET A 42 2.12 -36.03 -6.02
N ALA A 43 3.29 -35.53 -5.58
CA ALA A 43 3.65 -35.31 -4.19
C ALA A 43 3.58 -33.83 -3.76
N GLU A 44 3.42 -32.90 -4.71
CA GLU A 44 3.46 -31.47 -4.41
C GLU A 44 2.08 -30.92 -4.06
N LYS A 45 2.01 -30.26 -2.89
CA LYS A 45 0.79 -29.64 -2.38
C LYS A 45 0.45 -28.42 -3.24
N VAL A 46 -0.78 -28.39 -3.75
CA VAL A 46 -1.39 -27.18 -4.30
C VAL A 46 -1.32 -26.08 -3.25
N VAL A 47 -0.73 -24.95 -3.61
CA VAL A 47 -0.58 -23.79 -2.75
C VAL A 47 -1.86 -22.94 -2.86
N GLY A 48 -2.41 -22.50 -1.72
CA GLY A 48 -3.65 -21.71 -1.66
C GLY A 48 -3.45 -20.19 -1.79
N GLY A 49 -2.21 -19.70 -1.77
CA GLY A 49 -1.86 -18.29 -1.86
C GLY A 49 -0.35 -18.06 -1.71
N PHE A 50 0.10 -16.84 -2.00
CA PHE A 50 1.49 -16.42 -1.87
C PHE A 50 1.55 -14.99 -1.32
N CYS A 51 2.69 -14.61 -0.74
CA CYS A 51 2.92 -13.24 -0.28
C CYS A 51 3.16 -12.34 -1.49
N THR A 52 2.37 -11.28 -1.67
CA THR A 52 2.48 -10.40 -2.85
C THR A 52 3.78 -9.60 -2.88
N SER A 53 4.49 -9.47 -1.76
CA SER A 53 5.87 -8.97 -1.72
C SER A 53 6.86 -9.79 -2.55
N GLN A 54 6.52 -11.05 -2.89
CA GLN A 54 7.32 -11.93 -3.75
C GLN A 54 6.98 -11.80 -5.23
N LEU A 55 6.03 -10.93 -5.62
CA LEU A 55 5.57 -10.79 -7.00
C LEU A 55 6.72 -10.57 -7.99
N THR A 56 7.68 -9.71 -7.66
CA THR A 56 8.82 -9.43 -8.55
C THR A 56 9.66 -10.69 -8.82
N GLU A 57 9.93 -11.51 -7.79
CA GLU A 57 10.69 -12.76 -7.94
C GLU A 57 9.90 -13.81 -8.70
N ILE A 58 8.63 -13.99 -8.34
CA ILE A 58 7.69 -14.90 -9.01
C ILE A 58 7.58 -14.57 -10.50
N CYS A 59 7.39 -13.29 -10.82
CA CYS A 59 7.20 -12.81 -12.18
C CYS A 59 8.47 -12.89 -13.02
N ALA A 60 9.65 -12.85 -12.41
CA ALA A 60 10.93 -13.04 -13.07
C ALA A 60 11.25 -14.53 -13.36
N ALA A 61 10.58 -15.47 -12.70
CA ALA A 61 10.80 -16.89 -12.90
C ALA A 61 10.51 -17.30 -14.35
N GLN A 62 11.39 -18.14 -14.90
CA GLN A 62 11.29 -18.64 -16.27
C GLN A 62 10.42 -19.89 -16.30
N ILE A 63 9.51 -19.97 -17.26
CA ILE A 63 8.73 -21.16 -17.57
C ILE A 63 9.39 -21.95 -18.70
N THR A 64 9.02 -23.22 -18.84
CA THR A 64 9.44 -24.06 -19.96
C THR A 64 9.08 -23.39 -21.28
N GLY A 65 10.10 -23.04 -22.08
CA GLY A 65 9.94 -22.25 -23.31
C GLY A 65 10.67 -20.90 -23.28
N GLY A 66 11.24 -20.49 -22.13
CA GLY A 66 12.07 -19.28 -22.02
C GLY A 66 11.28 -17.98 -21.91
N ALA A 67 9.96 -18.06 -21.78
CA ALA A 67 9.13 -16.94 -21.34
C ALA A 67 9.17 -16.84 -19.81
N SER A 68 9.00 -15.64 -19.29
CA SER A 68 8.79 -15.41 -17.86
C SER A 68 7.32 -15.62 -17.48
N VAL A 69 7.06 -15.82 -16.18
CA VAL A 69 5.70 -15.81 -15.63
C VAL A 69 5.01 -14.48 -15.95
N LEU A 70 5.72 -13.35 -15.87
CA LEU A 70 5.17 -12.04 -16.22
C LEU A 70 4.66 -11.96 -17.66
N GLN A 71 5.47 -12.40 -18.62
CA GLN A 71 5.11 -12.40 -20.04
C GLN A 71 3.90 -13.30 -20.30
N THR A 72 3.84 -14.45 -19.64
CA THR A 72 2.71 -15.38 -19.78
C THR A 72 1.41 -14.79 -19.25
N VAL A 73 1.49 -14.08 -18.11
CA VAL A 73 0.35 -13.39 -17.51
C VAL A 73 -0.08 -12.20 -18.37
N ALA A 74 0.87 -11.43 -18.90
CA ALA A 74 0.59 -10.30 -19.80
C ALA A 74 -0.16 -10.76 -21.05
N ALA A 75 0.33 -11.80 -21.73
CA ALA A 75 -0.35 -12.39 -22.88
C ALA A 75 -1.76 -12.90 -22.53
N PHE A 76 -1.93 -13.56 -21.38
CA PHE A 76 -3.25 -13.99 -20.91
C PHE A 76 -4.22 -12.81 -20.70
N ILE A 77 -3.75 -11.73 -20.07
CA ILE A 77 -4.55 -10.52 -19.84
C ILE A 77 -4.97 -9.92 -21.18
N HIS A 78 -4.03 -9.78 -22.12
CA HIS A 78 -4.31 -9.25 -23.45
C HIS A 78 -5.38 -10.07 -24.18
N ASP A 79 -5.21 -11.39 -24.24
CA ASP A 79 -6.06 -12.28 -25.03
C ASP A 79 -7.43 -12.58 -24.38
N ARG A 80 -7.48 -12.66 -23.05
CA ARG A 80 -8.62 -13.26 -22.33
C ARG A 80 -9.26 -12.35 -21.29
N ALA A 81 -8.57 -11.32 -20.82
CA ALA A 81 -9.08 -10.43 -19.77
C ALA A 81 -8.62 -8.96 -19.97
N PRO A 82 -8.91 -8.32 -21.11
CA PRO A 82 -8.36 -7.01 -21.44
C PRO A 82 -8.73 -5.92 -20.44
N TYR A 83 -9.88 -6.03 -19.77
CA TYR A 83 -10.30 -5.14 -18.68
C TYR A 83 -9.37 -5.17 -17.45
N ALA A 84 -8.52 -6.20 -17.31
CA ALA A 84 -7.55 -6.25 -16.23
C ALA A 84 -6.37 -5.28 -16.44
N THR A 85 -6.22 -4.70 -17.64
CA THR A 85 -5.22 -3.65 -17.91
C THR A 85 -5.48 -2.36 -17.14
N ASP A 86 -6.74 -2.09 -16.76
CA ASP A 86 -7.15 -0.94 -15.93
C ASP A 86 -6.54 -0.99 -14.51
N VAL A 87 -5.92 -2.11 -14.11
CA VAL A 87 -5.16 -2.20 -12.84
C VAL A 87 -4.05 -1.15 -12.74
N VAL A 88 -3.57 -0.63 -13.88
CA VAL A 88 -2.55 0.42 -13.97
C VAL A 88 -3.02 1.73 -13.33
N ASP A 89 -4.33 1.98 -13.28
CA ASP A 89 -4.89 3.17 -12.64
C ASP A 89 -4.62 3.20 -11.12
N LEU A 90 -4.20 2.08 -10.53
CA LEU A 90 -3.74 2.01 -9.14
C LEU A 90 -2.36 2.63 -8.94
N VAL A 91 -1.52 2.77 -9.97
CA VAL A 91 -0.12 3.22 -9.81
C VAL A 91 -0.05 4.63 -9.22
N ASP A 92 -0.87 5.56 -9.71
CA ASP A 92 -0.85 6.97 -9.27
C ASP A 92 -1.33 7.16 -7.81
N PRO A 93 -2.47 6.60 -7.38
CA PRO A 93 -2.89 6.64 -5.98
C PRO A 93 -1.89 6.03 -5.02
N LEU A 94 -1.30 4.88 -5.37
CA LEU A 94 -0.34 4.16 -4.53
C LEU A 94 0.98 4.94 -4.41
N THR A 95 1.47 5.49 -5.52
CA THR A 95 2.66 6.35 -5.52
C THR A 95 2.42 7.60 -4.69
N THR A 96 1.22 8.17 -4.76
CA THR A 96 0.86 9.35 -3.96
C THR A 96 0.85 9.06 -2.46
N ALA A 97 0.31 7.92 -2.04
CA ALA A 97 0.37 7.48 -0.64
C ALA A 97 1.82 7.23 -0.18
N ALA A 98 2.64 6.59 -1.01
CA ALA A 98 4.02 6.24 -0.69
C ALA A 98 4.99 7.44 -0.59
N LYS A 99 4.61 8.64 -1.09
CA LYS A 99 5.45 9.85 -0.99
C LYS A 99 5.79 10.26 0.45
N ALA A 100 4.93 9.92 1.39
CA ALA A 100 5.09 10.28 2.79
C ALA A 100 5.30 9.02 3.65
N PRO A 101 6.48 8.80 4.22
CA PRO A 101 6.72 7.65 5.09
C PRO A 101 5.75 7.64 6.26
N PHE A 102 5.09 6.51 6.53
CA PHE A 102 4.02 6.48 7.55
C PHE A 102 4.54 6.86 8.94
N LEU A 103 5.73 6.38 9.32
CA LEU A 103 6.31 6.74 10.63
C LEU A 103 6.71 8.21 10.73
N SER A 104 7.03 8.88 9.62
CA SER A 104 7.30 10.33 9.66
C SER A 104 6.05 11.12 10.05
N ILE A 105 4.85 10.64 9.67
CA ILE A 105 3.57 11.22 10.11
C ILE A 105 3.41 11.02 11.62
N TYR A 106 3.70 9.82 12.13
CA TYR A 106 3.63 9.51 13.55
C TYR A 106 4.59 10.39 14.37
N ASP A 107 5.87 10.45 14.00
CA ASP A 107 6.90 11.24 14.69
C ASP A 107 6.54 12.74 14.69
N SER A 108 6.00 13.24 13.59
CA SER A 108 5.56 14.64 13.49
C SER A 108 4.38 14.95 14.41
N LEU A 109 3.43 14.01 14.56
CA LEU A 109 2.31 14.17 15.48
C LEU A 109 2.77 14.12 16.94
N LEU A 110 3.71 13.24 17.27
CA LEU A 110 4.30 13.17 18.60
C LEU A 110 4.99 14.49 18.97
N HIS A 111 5.81 15.04 18.07
CA HIS A 111 6.45 16.33 18.30
C HIS A 111 5.46 17.50 18.44
N LEU A 112 4.34 17.46 17.71
CA LEU A 112 3.28 18.46 17.88
C LEU A 112 2.58 18.33 19.22
N ASP A 113 2.38 17.11 19.72
CA ASP A 113 1.79 16.88 21.04
C ASP A 113 2.73 17.36 22.15
N GLU A 114 4.01 16.98 22.09
CA GLU A 114 5.04 17.48 23.00
C GLU A 114 5.13 19.01 23.00
N GLY A 115 5.06 19.63 21.81
CA GLY A 115 5.02 21.08 21.66
C GLY A 115 3.79 21.71 22.32
N ASN A 116 2.60 21.14 22.12
CA ASN A 116 1.37 21.60 22.75
C ASN A 116 1.41 21.44 24.28
N GLN A 117 2.00 20.36 24.79
CA GLN A 117 2.18 20.14 26.24
C GLN A 117 3.11 21.20 26.84
N ARG A 118 4.22 21.52 26.17
CA ARG A 118 5.14 22.58 26.62
C ARG A 118 4.46 23.94 26.67
N VAL A 119 3.72 24.32 25.63
CA VAL A 119 3.00 25.60 25.59
C VAL A 119 1.94 25.68 26.69
N GLN A 120 1.26 24.57 27.01
CA GLN A 120 0.34 24.52 28.14
C GLN A 120 1.05 24.82 29.47
N LEU A 121 2.18 24.14 29.72
CA LEU A 121 2.93 24.32 30.95
C LEU A 121 3.44 25.75 31.10
N GLU A 122 3.92 26.35 30.01
CA GLU A 122 4.34 27.75 29.99
C GLU A 122 3.16 28.69 30.28
N LEU A 123 1.97 28.41 29.73
CA LEU A 123 0.77 29.20 29.97
C LEU A 123 0.30 29.13 31.44
N GLU A 124 0.40 27.96 32.07
CA GLU A 124 0.06 27.75 33.49
C GLU A 124 1.02 28.45 34.45
N GLN A 125 2.24 28.75 34.00
CA GLN A 125 3.26 29.46 34.79
C GLN A 125 3.18 30.98 34.67
N LEU A 126 2.31 31.53 33.80
CA LEU A 126 2.15 32.97 33.66
C LEU A 126 1.40 33.57 34.85
N ASP A 127 1.87 34.72 35.32
CA ASP A 127 1.24 35.49 36.40
C ASP A 127 -0.07 36.19 35.97
N PHE A 128 -0.51 36.01 34.72
CA PHE A 128 -1.70 36.64 34.14
C PHE A 128 -2.39 35.72 33.13
N GLU A 129 -3.69 35.89 32.97
CA GLU A 129 -4.49 35.10 32.04
C GLU A 129 -4.23 35.52 30.58
N HIS A 130 -4.03 34.52 29.70
CA HIS A 130 -3.93 34.74 28.26
C HIS A 130 -5.05 34.00 27.49
N PRO A 131 -6.32 34.46 27.58
CA PRO A 131 -7.49 33.73 27.10
C PRO A 131 -7.43 33.38 25.60
N VAL A 132 -6.84 34.25 24.77
CA VAL A 132 -6.66 33.98 23.33
C VAL A 132 -5.72 32.80 23.07
N LEU A 133 -4.66 32.64 23.86
CA LEU A 133 -3.72 31.52 23.72
C LEU A 133 -4.34 30.24 24.26
N ALA A 134 -5.04 30.30 25.39
CA ALA A 134 -5.77 29.16 25.94
C ALA A 134 -6.80 28.59 24.96
N VAL A 135 -7.60 29.46 24.32
CA VAL A 135 -8.58 29.04 23.30
C VAL A 135 -7.89 28.41 22.08
N ARG A 136 -6.80 29.02 21.59
CA ARG A 136 -6.05 28.45 20.45
C ARG A 136 -5.42 27.11 20.77
N LEU A 137 -4.86 26.96 21.97
CA LEU A 137 -4.23 25.73 22.42
C LEU A 137 -5.23 24.59 22.55
N ASN A 138 -6.42 24.87 23.10
CA ASN A 138 -7.52 23.90 23.15
C ASN A 138 -7.97 23.47 21.74
N GLU A 139 -8.10 24.41 20.80
CA GLU A 139 -8.43 24.07 19.41
C GLU A 139 -7.33 23.26 18.73
N MET A 140 -6.05 23.55 19.00
CA MET A 140 -4.93 22.76 18.49
C MET A 140 -4.91 21.34 19.05
N ARG A 141 -5.18 21.16 20.36
CA ARG A 141 -5.31 19.84 21.00
C ARG A 141 -6.44 19.03 20.38
N ARG A 142 -7.62 19.63 20.25
CA ARG A 142 -8.78 19.00 19.62
C ARG A 142 -8.46 18.49 18.21
N ARG A 143 -7.77 19.31 17.39
CA ARG A 143 -7.34 18.91 16.04
C ARG A 143 -6.28 17.81 16.07
N LEU A 144 -5.39 17.80 17.05
CA LEU A 144 -4.37 16.78 17.20
C LEU A 144 -5.02 15.43 17.57
N GLU A 145 -5.97 15.43 18.49
CA GLU A 145 -6.78 14.26 18.85
C GLU A 145 -7.54 13.70 17.63
N GLU A 146 -8.22 14.56 16.85
CA GLU A 146 -8.90 14.17 15.62
C GLU A 146 -7.97 13.48 14.61
N ILE A 147 -6.76 14.00 14.44
CA ILE A 147 -5.77 13.43 13.52
C ILE A 147 -5.18 12.13 14.09
N ALA A 148 -4.95 12.04 15.41
CA ALA A 148 -4.46 10.83 16.07
C ALA A 148 -5.47 9.69 15.96
N GLU A 149 -6.76 9.95 16.17
CA GLU A 149 -7.81 8.95 15.93
C GLU A 149 -7.84 8.51 14.47
N LYS A 150 -7.70 9.46 13.53
CA LYS A 150 -7.66 9.14 12.11
C LYS A 150 -6.45 8.27 11.78
N LEU A 151 -5.28 8.55 12.35
CA LEU A 151 -4.06 7.77 12.18
C LEU A 151 -4.28 6.30 12.60
N ILE A 152 -4.92 6.06 13.74
CA ILE A 152 -5.26 4.71 14.23
C ILE A 152 -6.17 4.01 13.23
N ARG A 153 -7.27 4.65 12.81
CA ARG A 153 -8.21 4.07 11.84
C ARG A 153 -7.54 3.71 10.51
N VAL A 154 -6.67 4.58 10.00
CA VAL A 154 -5.92 4.35 8.74
C VAL A 154 -4.91 3.22 8.92
N LYS A 155 -4.20 3.18 10.06
CA LYS A 155 -3.27 2.08 10.39
C LYS A 155 -4.00 0.73 10.35
N ASP A 156 -5.18 0.63 10.96
CA ASP A 156 -5.98 -0.60 10.97
C ASP A 156 -6.42 -1.01 9.56
N GLN A 157 -6.84 -0.06 8.72
CA GLN A 157 -7.20 -0.31 7.33
C GLN A 157 -6.01 -0.83 6.50
N VAL A 158 -4.83 -0.22 6.68
CA VAL A 158 -3.61 -0.66 6.00
C VAL A 158 -3.17 -2.04 6.47
N LEU A 159 -3.26 -2.33 7.77
CA LEU A 159 -2.96 -3.66 8.31
C LEU A 159 -3.93 -4.72 7.77
N ALA A 160 -5.22 -4.40 7.67
CA ALA A 160 -6.22 -5.29 7.07
C ALA A 160 -5.90 -5.56 5.58
N MET A 161 -5.49 -4.54 4.83
CA MET A 161 -5.06 -4.68 3.44
C MET A 161 -3.80 -5.56 3.33
N LEU A 162 -2.78 -5.34 4.16
CA LEU A 162 -1.56 -6.16 4.17
C LEU A 162 -1.88 -7.63 4.48
N SER A 163 -2.71 -7.87 5.50
CA SER A 163 -3.16 -9.23 5.85
C SER A 163 -3.94 -9.87 4.70
N TYR A 164 -4.79 -9.12 4.00
CA TYR A 164 -5.54 -9.60 2.85
C TYR A 164 -4.61 -10.03 1.70
N MET A 165 -3.51 -9.29 1.51
CA MET A 165 -2.49 -9.56 0.50
C MET A 165 -1.49 -10.65 0.94
N GLY A 166 -1.72 -11.32 2.07
CA GLY A 166 -0.90 -12.41 2.56
C GLY A 166 0.44 -11.96 3.17
N GLU A 167 0.59 -10.67 3.47
CA GLU A 167 1.82 -10.14 4.06
C GLU A 167 1.91 -10.43 5.56
N ALA A 168 3.15 -10.60 6.04
CA ALA A 168 3.40 -10.71 7.47
C ALA A 168 3.15 -9.36 8.14
N LEU A 169 2.26 -9.34 9.13
CA LEU A 169 1.99 -8.12 9.89
C LEU A 169 3.23 -7.73 10.72
N PRO A 170 3.56 -6.42 10.78
CA PRO A 170 4.69 -5.93 11.56
C PRO A 170 4.53 -6.30 13.03
N ARG A 171 5.63 -6.70 13.67
CA ARG A 171 5.64 -7.04 15.10
C ARG A 171 5.84 -5.81 15.97
N THR A 172 6.46 -4.78 15.40
CA THR A 172 6.78 -3.52 16.06
C THR A 172 6.37 -2.33 15.20
N GLU A 173 6.20 -1.16 15.82
CA GLU A 173 5.85 0.06 15.07
C GLU A 173 6.97 0.49 14.11
N ALA A 174 8.24 0.25 14.47
CA ALA A 174 9.38 0.58 13.64
C ALA A 174 9.42 -0.20 12.29
N GLU A 175 8.82 -1.39 12.27
CA GLU A 175 8.69 -2.24 11.09
C GLU A 175 7.53 -1.82 10.18
N PHE A 176 6.62 -0.97 10.65
CA PHE A 176 5.44 -0.59 9.87
C PHE A 176 5.79 0.44 8.80
N ARG A 177 6.16 -0.08 7.62
CA ARG A 177 6.59 0.68 6.43
C ARG A 177 5.67 0.38 5.23
N PRO A 178 4.38 0.74 5.29
CA PRO A 178 3.46 0.46 4.20
C PRO A 178 3.89 1.13 2.88
N GLU A 179 4.58 2.27 2.92
CA GLU A 179 5.16 2.92 1.74
C GLU A 179 6.04 1.98 0.91
N VAL A 180 6.82 1.11 1.56
CA VAL A 180 7.73 0.17 0.87
C VAL A 180 6.93 -0.89 0.13
N TYR A 181 5.86 -1.40 0.75
CA TYR A 181 4.97 -2.36 0.13
C TYR A 181 4.25 -1.76 -1.08
N LEU A 182 3.71 -0.53 -0.93
CA LEU A 182 3.01 0.16 -2.01
C LEU A 182 3.91 0.39 -3.22
N LEU A 183 5.17 0.80 -3.00
CA LEU A 183 6.15 0.98 -4.08
C LEU A 183 6.46 -0.33 -4.81
N LYS A 184 6.68 -1.43 -4.09
CA LYS A 184 6.89 -2.75 -4.72
C LYS A 184 5.72 -3.17 -5.58
N LEU A 185 4.50 -2.92 -5.12
CA LEU A 185 3.29 -3.20 -5.89
C LEU A 185 3.22 -2.30 -7.14
N CYS A 186 3.53 -1.01 -7.02
CA CYS A 186 3.62 -0.10 -8.17
C CYS A 186 4.66 -0.57 -9.20
N ASP A 187 5.82 -1.05 -8.77
CA ASP A 187 6.88 -1.53 -9.67
C ASP A 187 6.40 -2.76 -10.46
N PHE A 188 5.68 -3.67 -9.79
CA PHE A 188 5.05 -4.80 -10.45
C PHE A 188 4.00 -4.36 -11.48
N LEU A 189 3.07 -3.49 -11.10
CA LEU A 189 2.00 -3.00 -12.00
C LEU A 189 2.58 -2.26 -13.20
N SER A 190 3.63 -1.46 -12.98
CA SER A 190 4.34 -0.75 -14.06
C SER A 190 5.05 -1.73 -14.99
N SER A 191 5.66 -2.78 -14.46
CA SER A 191 6.28 -3.84 -15.26
C SER A 191 5.26 -4.61 -16.10
N LEU A 192 4.07 -4.90 -15.52
CA LEU A 192 2.98 -5.56 -16.23
C LEU A 192 2.47 -4.71 -17.40
N ARG A 193 2.32 -3.39 -17.18
CA ARG A 193 1.94 -2.43 -18.22
C ARG A 193 2.90 -2.46 -19.41
N LEU A 194 4.21 -2.40 -19.15
CA LEU A 194 5.22 -2.37 -20.20
C LEU A 194 5.15 -3.62 -21.10
N HIS A 195 4.87 -4.79 -20.53
CA HIS A 195 4.74 -6.02 -21.30
C HIS A 195 3.44 -6.06 -22.13
N ASN A 196 2.35 -5.50 -21.61
CA ASN A 196 1.12 -5.36 -22.38
C ASN A 196 1.25 -4.37 -23.55
N GLU A 197 2.11 -3.36 -23.45
CA GLU A 197 2.36 -2.39 -24.54
C GLU A 197 3.32 -2.94 -25.60
N LEU A 198 4.33 -3.72 -25.20
CA LEU A 198 5.32 -4.32 -26.13
C LEU A 198 4.72 -5.37 -27.08
N ASP A 199 3.68 -6.11 -26.66
CA ASP A 199 2.99 -7.07 -27.53
C ASP A 199 2.13 -6.36 -28.61
N VAL A 200 1.79 -5.08 -28.45
CA VAL A 200 1.01 -4.30 -29.44
C VAL A 200 1.88 -3.81 -30.60
N GLU A 201 3.19 -3.62 -30.40
CA GLU A 201 4.09 -3.10 -31.45
C GLU A 201 4.54 -4.17 -32.46
N VAL A 202 4.28 -5.46 -32.22
CA VAL A 202 4.69 -6.56 -33.11
C VAL A 202 3.63 -6.89 -34.18
N GLU A 203 2.41 -6.35 -34.05
CA GLU A 203 1.29 -6.60 -34.98
C GLU A 203 1.04 -5.50 -36.03
N ASN A 204 1.90 -4.46 -36.14
CA ASN A 204 1.78 -3.40 -37.15
C ASN A 204 2.78 -3.50 -38.31
#